data_AF-A0A2K9NUJ0-F1
#
_entry.id   AF-A0A2K9NUJ0-F1
#
_cell.length_a   1.000
_cell.length_b   1.000
_cell.length_c   1.000
_cell.angle_alpha   90.00
_cell.angle_beta   90.00
_cell.angle_gamma   90.00
#
_symmetry.space_group_name_H-M   'P 1'
#
loop_
_entity.id
_entity.type
_entity.pdbx_description
1 polymer ?
#
loop_
_entity_poly.entity_id
_entity_poly.type
_entity_poly.pdbx_seq_one_letter_code
_entity_poly.pdbx_strand_id
1 'polypeptide(L)'
;MKKLLLILALVASVPAFALNAKLEPAVKMVEACLAEQGVLLCNGEITEVLKTVSLDARGEFVYYLKDLVNKNETEAVIKNLYTELQVLVPVYEKLDGCSEWSCRDLKIFLGDVSVRYVKISPIDSSLYITLYKAQAVQSGRYNLLMTLSAKAQTAKTVAEMDEMVKFAEFAKDYSRAIKDEYYLYQAGVAIVRDMTLAAMKLRPGHEGVYKVTFDNAEMAKNLRIDNVIVMESNDRDALVVNFVASQSRIIKVSFKQAGLLGNTFFSNEDVYNNDNNQEIQSPFFKMELDRETKTVKGYFATARYGKSTFTGTLAQSNISVYGQANVEGLSIDQLVGKHAVNVGGYDMTLVIGKRADDRSTYEGALVNQNALISFSKVSLDSSKGIISLVDSKNERKLTLGVTDISNAPVFKGQFLNAAQAKILNVQSK
;
A
#
# COMPACT_ATOMS: atom_id res chain seq x y z
N MET A 1 40.34 24.20 35.99
CA MET A 1 40.59 25.08 34.82
C MET A 1 41.47 24.36 33.81
N LYS A 2 40.89 23.89 32.70
CA LYS A 2 41.41 24.02 31.34
C LYS A 2 40.44 23.34 30.38
N LYS A 3 39.84 24.18 29.53
CA LYS A 3 38.96 23.84 28.41
C LYS A 3 39.71 22.86 27.49
N LEU A 4 39.11 21.72 27.17
CA LEU A 4 39.55 20.89 26.05
C LEU A 4 38.68 21.28 24.84
N LEU A 5 39.33 21.90 23.85
CA LEU A 5 38.75 22.22 22.56
C LEU A 5 38.31 20.93 21.85
N LEU A 6 37.02 20.86 21.52
CA LEU A 6 36.55 20.06 20.39
C LEU A 6 36.82 20.89 19.13
N ILE A 7 37.85 20.54 18.37
CA ILE A 7 38.04 21.07 17.03
C ILE A 7 37.20 20.20 16.09
N LEU A 8 36.16 20.81 15.50
CA LEU A 8 35.45 20.27 14.35
C LEU A 8 36.46 19.96 13.25
N ALA A 9 36.55 18.70 12.85
CA ALA A 9 37.06 18.36 11.53
C ALA A 9 35.96 18.70 10.51
N LEU A 10 35.89 19.96 10.10
CA LEU A 10 35.13 20.38 8.93
C LEU A 10 35.88 19.85 7.70
N VAL A 11 35.38 18.77 7.11
CA VAL A 11 35.92 18.22 5.87
C VAL A 11 35.57 19.17 4.73
N ALA A 12 36.48 20.10 4.41
CA ALA A 12 36.46 20.83 3.16
C ALA A 12 36.77 19.87 2.01
N SER A 13 35.74 19.19 1.49
CA SER A 13 35.83 18.51 0.20
C SER A 13 35.43 19.49 -0.88
N VAL A 14 36.43 20.19 -1.42
CA VAL A 14 36.27 21.03 -2.62
C VAL A 14 35.64 20.16 -3.73
N PRO A 15 34.61 20.63 -4.45
CA PRO A 15 34.04 19.87 -5.56
C PRO A 15 35.12 19.64 -6.63
N ALA A 16 35.07 18.49 -7.32
CA ALA A 16 36.00 18.12 -8.39
C ALA A 16 35.87 18.97 -9.68
N PHE A 17 35.18 20.11 -9.61
CA PHE A 17 34.94 21.04 -10.72
C PHE A 17 35.39 22.44 -10.30
N ALA A 18 36.21 23.09 -11.12
CA ALA A 18 36.55 24.49 -10.92
C ALA A 18 35.30 25.34 -11.20
N LEU A 19 34.61 25.75 -10.14
CA LEU A 19 33.43 26.62 -10.23
C LEU A 19 33.81 27.98 -10.83
N ASN A 20 32.89 28.57 -11.59
CA ASN A 20 33.02 29.92 -12.11
C ASN A 20 33.29 30.91 -10.98
N ALA A 21 34.31 31.77 -11.11
CA ALA A 21 34.68 32.74 -10.08
C ALA A 21 33.52 33.67 -9.67
N LYS A 22 32.56 33.93 -10.58
CA LYS A 22 31.36 34.72 -10.27
C LYS A 22 30.38 34.03 -9.29
N LEU A 23 30.55 32.73 -9.03
CA LEU A 23 29.78 31.98 -8.03
C LEU A 23 30.39 32.05 -6.63
N GLU A 24 31.60 32.58 -6.46
CA GLU A 24 32.28 32.65 -5.16
C GLU A 24 31.39 33.25 -4.05
N PRO A 25 30.60 34.32 -4.28
CA PRO A 25 29.70 34.84 -3.26
C PRO A 25 28.61 33.84 -2.87
N ALA A 26 27.96 33.19 -3.85
CA ALA A 26 26.91 32.20 -3.58
C ALA A 26 27.45 30.97 -2.86
N VAL A 27 28.64 30.50 -3.24
CA VAL A 27 29.34 29.38 -2.58
C VAL A 27 29.64 29.70 -1.12
N LYS A 28 30.23 30.87 -0.84
CA LYS A 28 30.52 31.29 0.54
C LYS A 28 29.25 31.39 1.40
N MET A 29 28.13 31.82 0.82
CA MET A 29 26.85 31.85 1.52
C MET A 29 26.37 30.44 1.88
N VAL A 30 26.45 29.48 0.95
CA VAL A 30 26.11 28.07 1.22
C VAL A 30 27.02 27.47 2.30
N GLU A 31 28.32 27.73 2.24
CA GLU A 31 29.28 27.24 3.24
C GLU A 31 29.02 27.83 4.62
N ALA A 32 28.74 29.13 4.70
CA ALA A 32 28.36 29.80 5.95
C ALA A 32 27.06 29.22 6.51
N CYS A 33 26.06 29.00 5.66
CA CYS A 33 24.80 28.36 6.02
C CYS A 33 24.97 26.97 6.62
N LEU A 34 25.82 26.16 5.99
CA LEU A 34 26.08 24.81 6.44
C LEU A 34 26.83 24.82 7.78
N ALA A 35 27.80 25.72 7.95
CA ALA A 35 28.60 25.84 9.16
C ALA A 35 27.81 26.41 10.35
N GLU A 36 26.95 27.40 10.12
CA GLU A 36 26.26 28.15 11.18
C GLU A 36 24.88 27.58 11.52
N GLN A 37 24.15 27.09 10.51
CA GLN A 37 22.74 26.71 10.64
C GLN A 37 22.49 25.23 10.30
N GLY A 38 23.51 24.51 9.81
CA GLY A 38 23.38 23.11 9.43
C GLY A 38 22.45 22.87 8.24
N VAL A 39 22.27 23.88 7.39
CA VAL A 39 21.42 23.83 6.18
C VAL A 39 22.19 24.36 4.96
N LEU A 40 21.74 24.08 3.74
CA LEU A 40 22.50 24.45 2.53
C LEU A 40 22.14 25.84 1.99
N LEU A 41 20.92 26.31 2.20
CA LEU A 41 20.44 27.59 1.68
C LEU A 41 19.78 28.37 2.80
N CYS A 42 20.39 29.45 3.27
CA CYS A 42 19.73 30.39 4.17
C CYS A 42 19.34 31.60 3.34
N ASN A 43 18.10 32.06 3.49
CA ASN A 43 17.61 33.34 3.02
C ASN A 43 17.58 33.56 1.48
N GLY A 44 16.83 34.57 1.05
CA GLY A 44 16.61 34.89 -0.36
C GLY A 44 17.75 35.65 -1.05
N GLU A 45 18.83 36.01 -0.34
CA GLU A 45 19.92 36.82 -0.90
C GLU A 45 20.71 36.05 -1.96
N ILE A 46 20.76 34.72 -1.85
CA ILE A 46 21.39 33.87 -2.87
C ILE A 46 20.70 34.00 -4.22
N THR A 47 19.39 34.25 -4.21
CA THR A 47 18.61 34.49 -5.43
C THR A 47 19.08 35.76 -6.15
N GLU A 48 19.42 36.82 -5.41
CA GLU A 48 19.92 38.07 -6.00
C GLU A 48 21.30 37.87 -6.63
N VAL A 49 22.18 37.11 -5.97
CA VAL A 49 23.48 36.76 -6.55
C VAL A 49 23.29 35.98 -7.86
N LEU A 50 22.42 34.97 -7.87
CA LEU A 50 22.18 34.10 -9.03
C LEU A 50 21.51 34.83 -10.22
N LYS A 51 20.82 35.95 -9.99
CA LYS A 51 20.31 36.82 -11.07
C LYS A 51 21.41 37.53 -11.86
N THR A 52 22.58 37.75 -11.26
CA THR A 52 23.69 38.50 -11.87
C THR A 52 24.70 37.65 -12.65
N VAL A 53 24.62 36.33 -12.54
CA VAL A 53 25.58 35.40 -13.17
C VAL A 53 25.07 34.89 -14.53
N SER A 54 25.92 34.20 -15.30
CA SER A 54 25.52 33.59 -16.57
C SER A 54 24.70 32.32 -16.34
N LEU A 55 24.05 31.85 -17.41
CA LEU A 55 23.33 30.58 -17.45
C LEU A 55 24.22 29.41 -16.99
N ASP A 56 25.45 29.35 -17.50
CA ASP A 56 26.39 28.28 -17.15
C ASP A 56 26.77 28.30 -15.67
N ALA A 57 27.02 29.49 -15.10
CA ALA A 57 27.30 29.64 -13.68
C ALA A 57 26.09 29.21 -12.82
N ARG A 58 24.87 29.59 -13.22
CA ARG A 58 23.65 29.11 -12.57
C ARG A 58 23.53 27.59 -12.59
N GLY A 59 23.90 26.94 -13.69
CA GLY A 59 23.88 25.49 -13.81
C GLY A 59 24.97 24.80 -12.99
N GLU A 60 26.20 25.33 -12.97
CA GLU A 60 27.28 24.88 -12.09
C GLU A 60 26.88 24.94 -10.61
N PHE A 61 26.14 25.99 -10.21
CA PHE A 61 25.61 26.10 -8.85
C PHE A 61 24.63 24.95 -8.50
N VAL A 62 23.81 24.49 -9.44
CA VAL A 62 22.95 23.30 -9.23
C VAL A 62 23.80 22.07 -8.96
N TYR A 63 24.88 21.85 -9.72
CA TYR A 63 25.79 20.72 -9.51
C TYR A 63 26.51 20.80 -8.16
N TYR A 64 26.89 22.00 -7.73
CA TYR A 64 27.45 22.24 -6.41
C TYR A 64 26.47 21.81 -5.30
N LEU A 65 25.21 22.23 -5.37
CA LEU A 65 24.19 21.83 -4.40
C LEU A 65 23.92 20.31 -4.43
N LYS A 66 23.93 19.69 -5.61
CA LYS A 66 23.81 18.23 -5.77
C LYS A 66 24.93 17.48 -5.03
N ASP A 67 26.17 17.92 -5.16
CA ASP A 67 27.30 17.31 -4.47
C ASP A 67 27.18 17.49 -2.95
N LEU A 68 26.83 18.69 -2.50
CA LEU A 68 26.71 18.98 -1.07
C LEU A 68 25.58 18.23 -0.37
N VAL A 69 24.41 18.09 -1.00
CA VAL A 69 23.31 17.34 -0.37
C VAL A 69 23.67 15.86 -0.20
N ASN A 70 24.41 15.28 -1.13
CA ASN A 70 24.88 13.90 -1.03
C ASN A 70 25.86 13.71 0.13
N LYS A 71 26.65 14.74 0.46
CA LYS A 71 27.62 14.72 1.55
C LYS A 71 27.01 15.07 2.91
N ASN A 72 25.88 15.78 2.93
CA ASN A 72 25.28 16.35 4.14
C ASN A 72 23.79 16.00 4.27
N GLU A 73 23.44 14.73 4.05
CA GLU A 73 22.05 14.26 4.00
C GLU A 73 21.38 14.19 5.39
N THR A 74 21.13 15.34 6.01
CA THR A 74 20.37 15.46 7.26
C THR A 74 18.93 15.87 7.01
N GLU A 75 18.04 15.63 7.97
CA GLU A 75 16.63 16.03 7.89
C GLU A 75 16.47 17.54 7.66
N ALA A 76 17.28 18.34 8.38
CA ALA A 76 17.29 19.80 8.26
C ALA A 76 17.73 20.25 6.86
N VAL A 77 18.80 19.65 6.32
CA VAL A 77 19.30 19.96 4.97
C VAL A 77 18.26 19.63 3.90
N ILE A 78 17.63 18.46 3.96
CA ILE A 78 16.63 18.06 2.95
C ILE A 78 15.40 18.97 3.01
N LYS A 79 14.88 19.26 4.20
CA LYS A 79 13.73 20.19 4.40
C LYS A 79 14.03 21.58 3.86
N ASN A 80 15.20 22.10 4.20
CA ASN A 80 15.66 23.39 3.75
C ASN A 80 15.77 23.44 2.22
N LEU A 81 16.51 22.50 1.62
CA LEU A 81 16.66 22.45 0.17
C LEU A 81 15.32 22.34 -0.56
N TYR A 82 14.43 21.45 -0.11
CA TYR A 82 13.11 21.32 -0.75
C TYR A 82 12.37 22.67 -0.78
N THR A 83 12.36 23.39 0.35
CA THR A 83 11.68 24.68 0.48
C THR A 83 12.33 25.76 -0.40
N GLU A 84 13.64 25.88 -0.33
CA GLU A 84 14.38 26.95 -1.03
C GLU A 84 14.44 26.71 -2.54
N LEU A 85 14.52 25.45 -2.98
CA LEU A 85 14.46 25.11 -4.41
C LEU A 85 13.09 25.42 -5.02
N GLN A 86 11.99 25.33 -4.27
CA GLN A 86 10.68 25.77 -4.74
C GLN A 86 10.62 27.27 -5.02
N VAL A 87 11.41 28.07 -4.30
CA VAL A 87 11.56 29.52 -4.54
C VAL A 87 12.51 29.79 -5.71
N LEU A 88 13.56 28.98 -5.84
CA LEU A 88 14.60 29.18 -6.87
C LEU A 88 14.16 28.76 -8.28
N VAL A 89 13.32 27.71 -8.41
CA VAL A 89 12.84 27.22 -9.71
C VAL A 89 12.13 28.32 -10.53
N PRO A 90 11.16 29.09 -9.99
CA PRO A 90 10.54 30.21 -10.70
C PRO A 90 11.53 31.28 -11.18
N VAL A 91 12.64 31.47 -10.47
CA VAL A 91 13.69 32.42 -10.85
C VAL A 91 14.44 31.92 -12.08
N TYR A 92 14.85 30.65 -12.07
CA TYR A 92 15.51 30.03 -13.22
C TYR A 92 14.57 29.93 -14.42
N GLU A 93 13.29 29.65 -14.21
CA GLU A 93 12.26 29.72 -15.26
C GLU A 93 12.24 31.07 -15.96
N LYS A 94 12.30 32.16 -15.20
CA LYS A 94 12.26 33.52 -15.73
C LYS A 94 13.56 33.95 -16.42
N LEU A 95 14.71 33.54 -15.88
CA LEU A 95 16.02 33.98 -16.37
C LEU A 95 16.52 33.16 -17.56
N ASP A 96 16.37 31.83 -17.49
CA ASP A 96 16.98 30.91 -18.44
C ASP A 96 15.94 30.31 -19.40
N GLY A 97 14.71 30.14 -18.94
CA GLY A 97 13.72 29.30 -19.64
C GLY A 97 14.06 27.81 -19.51
N CYS A 98 13.06 26.94 -19.33
CA CYS A 98 13.33 25.53 -19.01
C CYS A 98 13.56 24.62 -20.21
N SER A 99 13.66 25.20 -21.41
CA SER A 99 14.36 24.57 -22.53
C SER A 99 15.86 24.47 -22.28
N GLU A 100 16.41 25.42 -21.51
CA GLU A 100 17.83 25.48 -21.20
C GLU A 100 18.23 24.53 -20.08
N TRP A 101 19.50 24.12 -20.11
CA TRP A 101 20.01 23.07 -19.26
C TRP A 101 20.04 23.45 -17.77
N SER A 102 20.32 24.71 -17.43
CA SER A 102 20.38 25.19 -16.05
C SER A 102 19.03 25.08 -15.33
N CYS A 103 17.94 25.59 -15.91
CA CYS A 103 16.59 25.41 -15.33
C CYS A 103 16.19 23.94 -15.33
N ARG A 104 16.40 23.22 -16.45
CA ARG A 104 16.03 21.80 -16.54
C ARG A 104 16.69 20.98 -15.44
N ASP A 105 17.99 21.17 -15.20
CA ASP A 105 18.74 20.45 -14.18
C ASP A 105 18.33 20.85 -12.75
N LEU A 106 17.96 22.11 -12.53
CA LEU A 106 17.40 22.57 -11.26
C LEU A 106 16.04 21.90 -10.96
N LYS A 107 15.16 21.79 -11.97
CA LYS A 107 13.87 21.09 -11.83
C LYS A 107 14.04 19.60 -11.56
N ILE A 108 14.95 18.94 -12.28
CA ILE A 108 15.30 17.54 -12.00
C ILE A 108 15.84 17.41 -10.58
N PHE A 109 16.69 18.34 -10.14
CA PHE A 109 17.25 18.34 -8.79
C PHE A 109 16.17 18.52 -7.71
N LEU A 110 15.22 19.44 -7.90
CA LEU A 110 14.07 19.57 -7.01
C LEU A 110 13.27 18.26 -6.96
N GLY A 111 13.12 17.58 -8.10
CA GLY A 111 12.52 16.24 -8.15
C GLY A 111 13.25 15.22 -7.28
N ASP A 112 14.58 15.15 -7.39
CA ASP A 112 15.42 14.26 -6.59
C ASP A 112 15.37 14.58 -5.09
N VAL A 113 15.42 15.88 -4.73
CA VAL A 113 15.27 16.34 -3.35
C VAL A 113 13.87 16.02 -2.81
N SER A 114 12.83 16.13 -3.63
CA SER A 114 11.46 15.75 -3.26
C SER A 114 11.35 14.27 -2.90
N VAL A 115 12.03 13.39 -3.63
CA VAL A 115 12.10 11.96 -3.30
C VAL A 115 12.77 11.73 -1.94
N ARG A 116 13.85 12.46 -1.64
CA ARG A 116 14.51 12.40 -0.32
C ARG A 116 13.61 12.96 0.79
N TYR A 117 12.91 14.05 0.50
CA TYR A 117 12.02 14.72 1.44
C TYR A 117 10.88 13.80 1.90
N VAL A 118 10.32 12.98 1.00
CA VAL A 118 9.32 11.98 1.36
C VAL A 118 9.80 11.03 2.46
N LYS A 119 11.07 10.62 2.46
CA LYS A 119 11.59 9.67 3.47
C LYS A 119 11.43 10.19 4.89
N ILE A 120 11.51 11.51 5.07
CA ILE A 120 11.46 12.19 6.37
C ILE A 120 10.14 12.92 6.65
N SER A 121 9.30 13.16 5.64
CA SER A 121 8.02 13.86 5.83
C SER A 121 7.02 13.02 6.63
N PRO A 122 5.98 13.61 7.23
CA PRO A 122 4.84 12.84 7.71
C PRO A 122 4.13 12.11 6.55
N ILE A 123 3.37 11.06 6.88
CA ILE A 123 2.48 10.38 5.94
C ILE A 123 1.26 11.27 5.71
N ASP A 124 1.24 11.94 4.57
CA ASP A 124 0.20 12.89 4.18
C ASP A 124 -0.08 12.76 2.67
N SER A 125 -1.31 12.38 2.31
CA SER A 125 -1.67 12.16 0.91
C SER A 125 -1.59 13.43 0.07
N SER A 126 -1.97 14.59 0.61
CA SER A 126 -2.01 15.87 -0.11
C SER A 126 -0.60 16.34 -0.48
N LEU A 127 0.35 16.17 0.46
CA LEU A 127 1.76 16.41 0.21
C LEU A 127 2.27 15.48 -0.89
N TYR A 128 2.05 14.17 -0.77
CA TYR A 128 2.56 13.20 -1.75
C TYR A 128 1.97 13.38 -3.14
N ILE A 129 0.69 13.75 -3.25
CA ILE A 129 0.04 14.11 -4.53
C ILE A 129 0.77 15.29 -5.17
N THR A 130 1.07 16.33 -4.38
CA THR A 130 1.79 17.52 -4.85
C THR A 130 3.18 17.14 -5.37
N LEU A 131 3.93 16.37 -4.58
CA LEU A 131 5.26 15.90 -4.95
C LEU A 131 5.24 15.01 -6.21
N TYR A 132 4.25 14.14 -6.34
CA TYR A 132 4.12 13.23 -7.48
C TYR A 132 3.81 13.97 -8.78
N LYS A 133 2.89 14.95 -8.74
CA LYS A 133 2.59 15.82 -9.89
C LYS A 133 3.79 16.66 -10.32
N ALA A 134 4.60 17.10 -9.36
CA ALA A 134 5.77 17.94 -9.61
C ALA A 134 6.93 17.20 -10.29
N GLN A 135 6.93 15.85 -10.29
CA GLN A 135 7.97 15.07 -10.96
C GLN A 135 7.88 15.25 -12.49
N ALA A 136 8.90 15.91 -13.06
CA ALA A 136 8.94 16.25 -14.49
C ALA A 136 9.05 15.01 -15.40
N VAL A 137 9.74 13.97 -14.92
CA VAL A 137 10.04 12.76 -15.70
C VAL A 137 9.44 11.52 -15.05
N GLN A 138 9.13 10.53 -15.89
CA GLN A 138 8.51 9.27 -15.49
C GLN A 138 9.39 8.48 -14.50
N SER A 139 10.71 8.49 -14.69
CA SER A 139 11.66 7.85 -13.75
C SER A 139 11.59 8.48 -12.35
N GLY A 140 11.40 9.79 -12.25
CA GLY A 140 11.22 10.50 -10.98
C GLY A 140 9.92 10.10 -10.26
N ARG A 141 8.81 9.98 -11.02
CA ARG A 141 7.54 9.45 -10.49
C ARG A 141 7.69 8.03 -9.96
N TYR A 142 8.36 7.15 -10.72
CA TYR A 142 8.62 5.79 -10.27
C TYR A 142 9.49 5.73 -9.01
N ASN A 143 10.58 6.51 -8.95
CA ASN A 143 11.44 6.59 -7.76
C ASN A 143 10.68 7.09 -6.53
N LEU A 144 9.75 8.03 -6.70
CA LEU A 144 8.87 8.50 -5.62
C LEU A 144 7.97 7.37 -5.12
N LEU A 145 7.32 6.61 -6.03
CA LEU A 145 6.48 5.47 -5.67
C LEU A 145 7.27 4.39 -4.93
N MET A 146 8.47 4.05 -5.39
CA MET A 146 9.31 3.05 -4.72
C MET A 146 9.74 3.51 -3.33
N THR A 147 10.05 4.80 -3.18
CA THR A 147 10.39 5.39 -1.87
C THR A 147 9.18 5.39 -0.93
N LEU A 148 7.99 5.72 -1.45
CA LEU A 148 6.74 5.67 -0.70
C LEU A 148 6.34 4.26 -0.31
N SER A 149 6.55 3.27 -1.18
CA SER A 149 6.32 1.85 -0.87
C SER A 149 7.19 1.40 0.30
N ALA A 150 8.48 1.76 0.32
CA ALA A 150 9.35 1.48 1.46
C ALA A 150 8.88 2.21 2.73
N LYS A 151 8.50 3.49 2.62
CA LYS A 151 7.97 4.26 3.75
C LYS A 151 6.66 3.70 4.29
N ALA A 152 5.80 3.18 3.42
CA ALA A 152 4.50 2.62 3.77
C ALA A 152 4.64 1.46 4.77
N GLN A 153 5.75 0.71 4.71
CA GLN A 153 6.08 -0.35 5.68
C GLN A 153 6.27 0.16 7.12
N THR A 154 6.46 1.48 7.30
CA THR A 154 6.61 2.11 8.62
C THR A 154 5.28 2.60 9.21
N ALA A 155 4.18 2.56 8.44
CA ALA A 155 2.87 2.98 8.91
C ALA A 155 2.36 2.07 10.03
N LYS A 156 1.93 2.66 11.16
CA LYS A 156 1.51 1.91 12.36
C LYS A 156 0.03 2.03 12.64
N THR A 157 -0.61 3.08 12.12
CA THR A 157 -2.01 3.39 12.36
C THR A 157 -2.83 3.21 11.09
N VAL A 158 -4.12 2.91 11.29
CA VAL A 158 -5.09 2.86 10.20
C VAL A 158 -5.17 4.18 9.43
N ALA A 159 -5.05 5.32 10.12
CA ALA A 159 -5.11 6.63 9.48
C ALA A 159 -3.93 6.85 8.51
N GLU A 160 -2.71 6.50 8.92
CA GLU A 160 -1.53 6.56 8.04
C GLU A 160 -1.68 5.63 6.82
N MET A 161 -2.21 4.42 7.03
CA MET A 161 -2.46 3.47 5.94
C MET A 161 -3.51 4.00 4.97
N ASP A 162 -4.59 4.59 5.48
CA ASP A 162 -5.63 5.21 4.66
C ASP A 162 -5.07 6.42 3.85
N GLU A 163 -4.17 7.23 4.43
CA GLU A 163 -3.46 8.30 3.69
C GLU A 163 -2.56 7.75 2.57
N MET A 164 -1.83 6.67 2.81
CA MET A 164 -1.05 6.01 1.75
C MET A 164 -1.94 5.45 0.63
N VAL A 165 -3.09 4.85 0.98
CA VAL A 165 -4.06 4.36 -0.01
C VAL A 165 -4.64 5.52 -0.82
N LYS A 166 -5.05 6.63 -0.19
CA LYS A 166 -5.53 7.84 -0.90
C LYS A 166 -4.53 8.35 -1.92
N PHE A 167 -3.26 8.45 -1.52
CA PHE A 167 -2.20 8.85 -2.43
C PHE A 167 -2.03 7.86 -3.58
N ALA A 168 -1.97 6.56 -3.29
CA ALA A 168 -1.70 5.54 -4.30
C ALA A 168 -2.84 5.42 -5.32
N GLU A 169 -4.09 5.54 -4.88
CA GLU A 169 -5.26 5.67 -5.77
C GLU A 169 -5.11 6.86 -6.71
N PHE A 170 -4.78 8.04 -6.17
CA PHE A 170 -4.52 9.22 -7.00
C PHE A 170 -3.37 8.98 -7.99
N ALA A 171 -2.26 8.38 -7.55
CA ALA A 171 -1.08 8.18 -8.36
C ALA A 171 -1.35 7.26 -9.56
N LYS A 172 -2.14 6.19 -9.35
CA LYS A 172 -2.60 5.28 -10.41
C LYS A 172 -3.39 6.02 -11.49
N ASP A 173 -4.40 6.77 -11.06
CA ASP A 173 -5.30 7.50 -11.97
C ASP A 173 -4.56 8.60 -12.71
N TYR A 174 -3.70 9.33 -12.01
CA TYR A 174 -2.86 10.37 -12.60
C TYR A 174 -1.91 9.80 -13.65
N SER A 175 -1.19 8.71 -13.34
CA SER A 175 -0.29 8.06 -14.30
C SER A 175 -1.02 7.58 -15.55
N ARG A 176 -2.22 7.01 -15.41
CA ARG A 176 -3.06 6.67 -16.57
C ARG A 176 -3.45 7.90 -17.37
N ALA A 177 -3.91 8.97 -16.70
CA ALA A 177 -4.35 10.20 -17.35
C ALA A 177 -3.24 10.87 -18.18
N ILE A 178 -1.99 10.81 -17.71
CA ILE A 178 -0.83 11.35 -18.44
C ILE A 178 -0.12 10.34 -19.34
N LYS A 179 -0.69 9.13 -19.51
CA LYS A 179 -0.17 8.04 -20.34
C LYS A 179 1.24 7.58 -19.96
N ASP A 180 1.51 7.50 -18.66
CA ASP A 180 2.69 6.79 -18.16
C ASP A 180 2.67 5.30 -18.53
N GLU A 181 3.84 4.67 -18.58
CA GLU A 181 3.94 3.22 -18.75
C GLU A 181 3.23 2.48 -17.61
N TYR A 182 2.72 1.31 -17.96
CA TYR A 182 1.89 0.50 -17.08
C TYR A 182 2.57 0.12 -15.75
N TYR A 183 3.91 0.07 -15.69
CA TYR A 183 4.61 -0.27 -14.45
C TYR A 183 4.43 0.77 -13.33
N LEU A 184 4.18 2.06 -13.65
CA LEU A 184 3.89 3.07 -12.62
C LEU A 184 2.52 2.85 -12.00
N TYR A 185 1.54 2.52 -12.84
CA TYR A 185 0.22 2.13 -12.38
C TYR A 185 0.32 0.93 -11.43
N GLN A 186 1.09 -0.09 -11.82
CA GLN A 186 1.31 -1.29 -11.01
C GLN A 186 2.03 -0.99 -9.69
N ALA A 187 2.97 -0.04 -9.66
CA ALA A 187 3.61 0.39 -8.42
C ALA A 187 2.59 1.04 -7.45
N GLY A 188 1.65 1.84 -7.96
CA GLY A 188 0.54 2.36 -7.14
C GLY A 188 -0.40 1.26 -6.64
N VAL A 189 -0.79 0.31 -7.49
CA VAL A 189 -1.60 -0.87 -7.12
C VAL A 189 -0.95 -1.66 -5.98
N ALA A 190 0.37 -1.84 -6.03
CA ALA A 190 1.14 -2.53 -5.00
C ALA A 190 1.09 -1.80 -3.64
N ILE A 191 1.20 -0.46 -3.62
CA ILE A 191 1.06 0.32 -2.38
C ILE A 191 -0.34 0.14 -1.78
N VAL A 192 -1.40 0.21 -2.59
CA VAL A 192 -2.78 -0.02 -2.13
C VAL A 192 -2.93 -1.41 -1.52
N ARG A 193 -2.40 -2.43 -2.19
CA ARG A 193 -2.42 -3.82 -1.72
C ARG A 193 -1.72 -3.97 -0.37
N ASP A 194 -0.49 -3.48 -0.26
CA ASP A 194 0.34 -3.66 0.94
C ASP A 194 -0.26 -2.91 2.14
N MET A 195 -0.82 -1.71 1.92
CA MET A 195 -1.51 -0.94 2.97
C MET A 195 -2.85 -1.54 3.34
N THR A 196 -3.57 -2.12 2.39
CA THR A 196 -4.80 -2.86 2.66
C THR A 196 -4.52 -4.06 3.57
N LEU A 197 -3.48 -4.84 3.27
CA LEU A 197 -3.02 -5.95 4.12
C LEU A 197 -2.70 -5.49 5.54
N ALA A 198 -1.92 -4.41 5.68
CA ALA A 198 -1.57 -3.87 6.98
C ALA A 198 -2.81 -3.39 7.76
N ALA A 199 -3.73 -2.70 7.08
CA ALA A 199 -4.92 -2.15 7.72
C ALA A 199 -5.95 -3.21 8.14
N MET A 200 -6.05 -4.32 7.41
CA MET A 200 -6.91 -5.45 7.75
C MET A 200 -6.46 -6.13 9.05
N LYS A 201 -5.14 -6.29 9.25
CA LYS A 201 -4.58 -6.82 10.50
C LYS A 201 -4.96 -5.99 11.73
N LEU A 202 -5.12 -4.67 11.56
CA LEU A 202 -5.53 -3.75 12.63
C LEU A 202 -7.06 -3.64 12.79
N ARG A 203 -7.84 -4.02 11.77
CA ARG A 203 -9.30 -3.86 11.74
C ARG A 203 -10.03 -5.19 11.50
N PRO A 204 -10.12 -6.09 12.50
CA PRO A 204 -10.88 -7.33 12.33
C PRO A 204 -12.37 -7.05 12.05
N GLY A 205 -13.08 -8.06 11.54
CA GLY A 205 -14.54 -7.99 11.35
C GLY A 205 -15.03 -7.40 10.04
N HIS A 206 -14.15 -7.28 9.04
CA HIS A 206 -14.54 -6.99 7.67
C HIS A 206 -14.87 -8.27 6.89
N GLU A 207 -14.25 -9.41 7.27
CA GLU A 207 -14.51 -10.69 6.62
C GLU A 207 -15.90 -11.25 6.91
N GLY A 208 -16.54 -11.77 5.88
CA GLY A 208 -17.84 -12.40 6.02
C GLY A 208 -18.61 -12.56 4.72
N VAL A 209 -19.82 -13.09 4.87
CA VAL A 209 -20.82 -13.25 3.81
C VAL A 209 -21.88 -12.18 4.02
N TYR A 210 -22.05 -11.32 3.03
CA TYR A 210 -23.03 -10.26 3.00
C TYR A 210 -24.13 -10.65 2.02
N LYS A 211 -25.38 -10.74 2.50
CA LYS A 211 -26.54 -10.92 1.62
C LYS A 211 -26.87 -9.59 0.99
N VAL A 212 -26.91 -9.53 -0.35
CA VAL A 212 -27.09 -8.28 -1.09
C VAL A 212 -28.32 -8.32 -1.99
N THR A 213 -28.83 -7.14 -2.30
CA THR A 213 -29.90 -6.92 -3.29
C THR A 213 -29.50 -5.76 -4.18
N PHE A 214 -29.62 -5.95 -5.49
CA PHE A 214 -29.31 -4.95 -6.51
C PHE A 214 -30.57 -4.18 -6.92
N ASP A 215 -30.41 -2.89 -7.23
CA ASP A 215 -31.49 -2.04 -7.73
C ASP A 215 -31.87 -2.38 -9.19
N ASN A 216 -30.89 -2.78 -10.01
CA ASN A 216 -31.11 -3.17 -11.39
C ASN A 216 -31.71 -4.58 -11.47
N ALA A 217 -33.02 -4.64 -11.71
CA ALA A 217 -33.77 -5.89 -11.80
C ALA A 217 -33.28 -6.83 -12.93
N GLU A 218 -32.81 -6.29 -14.06
CA GLU A 218 -32.30 -7.11 -15.17
C GLU A 218 -30.97 -7.78 -14.79
N MET A 219 -30.04 -7.00 -14.23
CA MET A 219 -28.77 -7.51 -13.71
C MET A 219 -29.03 -8.55 -12.61
N ALA A 220 -29.90 -8.24 -11.65
CA ALA A 220 -30.25 -9.14 -10.55
C ALA A 220 -30.81 -10.47 -11.08
N LYS A 221 -31.70 -10.44 -12.07
CA LYS A 221 -32.30 -11.64 -12.68
C LYS A 221 -31.27 -12.49 -13.45
N ASN A 222 -30.36 -11.84 -14.17
CA ASN A 222 -29.42 -12.53 -15.07
C ASN A 222 -28.16 -13.01 -14.35
N LEU A 223 -27.54 -12.16 -13.54
CA LEU A 223 -26.35 -12.53 -12.76
C LEU A 223 -26.71 -13.35 -11.53
N ARG A 224 -27.91 -13.15 -10.96
CA ARG A 224 -28.40 -13.83 -9.76
C ARG A 224 -27.44 -13.72 -8.57
N ILE A 225 -26.70 -12.62 -8.52
CA ILE A 225 -25.82 -12.35 -7.38
C ILE A 225 -26.71 -12.01 -6.20
N ASP A 226 -26.61 -12.82 -5.16
CA ASP A 226 -27.36 -12.68 -3.91
C ASP A 226 -26.43 -12.52 -2.69
N ASN A 227 -25.13 -12.75 -2.87
CA ASN A 227 -24.14 -12.57 -1.83
C ASN A 227 -22.87 -11.89 -2.34
N VAL A 228 -22.27 -11.07 -1.48
CA VAL A 228 -20.89 -10.57 -1.60
C VAL A 228 -20.09 -11.17 -0.46
N ILE A 229 -18.90 -11.65 -0.75
CA ILE A 229 -18.02 -12.29 0.23
C ILE A 229 -16.72 -11.53 0.27
N VAL A 230 -16.37 -11.05 1.45
CA VAL A 230 -15.09 -10.38 1.71
C VAL A 230 -14.21 -11.33 2.50
N MET A 231 -13.02 -11.57 1.99
CA MET A 231 -12.08 -12.54 2.55
C MET A 231 -10.65 -12.03 2.38
N GLU A 232 -9.88 -12.03 3.45
CA GLU A 232 -8.42 -11.85 3.37
C GLU A 232 -7.81 -13.09 2.70
N SER A 233 -6.93 -12.85 1.76
CA SER A 233 -6.25 -13.88 0.99
C SER A 233 -4.81 -14.07 1.46
N ASN A 234 -4.03 -14.81 0.69
CA ASN A 234 -2.58 -14.81 0.79
C ASN A 234 -2.00 -13.39 0.55
N ASP A 235 -0.77 -13.15 1.03
CA ASP A 235 -0.08 -11.85 0.89
C ASP A 235 0.02 -11.31 -0.55
N ARG A 236 -0.12 -12.15 -1.58
CA ARG A 236 -0.07 -11.72 -2.99
C ARG A 236 -1.40 -11.10 -3.44
N ASP A 237 -2.51 -11.69 -3.04
CA ASP A 237 -3.86 -11.26 -3.45
C ASP A 237 -4.55 -10.39 -2.40
N ALA A 238 -3.94 -10.19 -1.23
CA ALA A 238 -4.36 -9.31 -0.14
C ALA A 238 -5.80 -9.50 0.34
N LEU A 239 -6.74 -8.81 -0.30
CA LEU A 239 -8.17 -8.89 -0.07
C LEU A 239 -8.87 -9.39 -1.32
N VAL A 240 -9.77 -10.33 -1.14
CA VAL A 240 -10.59 -10.89 -2.21
C VAL A 240 -12.06 -10.59 -1.93
N VAL A 241 -12.73 -10.01 -2.93
CA VAL A 241 -14.17 -9.74 -2.90
C VAL A 241 -14.85 -10.55 -4.00
N ASN A 242 -15.68 -11.50 -3.59
CA ASN A 242 -16.39 -12.40 -4.50
C ASN A 242 -17.88 -12.04 -4.56
N PHE A 243 -18.40 -11.81 -5.76
CA PHE A 243 -19.82 -11.67 -6.04
C PHE A 243 -20.38 -13.04 -6.43
N VAL A 244 -21.32 -13.56 -5.66
CA VAL A 244 -21.72 -14.97 -5.69
C VAL A 244 -23.21 -15.13 -5.96
N ALA A 245 -23.53 -16.11 -6.80
CA ALA A 245 -24.89 -16.62 -6.98
C ALA A 245 -25.05 -17.93 -6.21
N SER A 246 -25.48 -17.82 -4.95
CA SER A 246 -25.41 -18.90 -3.95
C SER A 246 -26.26 -20.12 -4.32
N GLN A 247 -27.43 -19.92 -4.92
CA GLN A 247 -28.30 -21.01 -5.38
C GLN A 247 -27.62 -21.93 -6.39
N SER A 248 -26.85 -21.34 -7.31
CA SER A 248 -26.06 -22.09 -8.31
C SER A 248 -24.67 -22.49 -7.82
N ARG A 249 -24.26 -21.99 -6.64
CA ARG A 249 -22.93 -22.17 -6.04
C ARG A 249 -21.78 -21.71 -6.96
N ILE A 250 -21.95 -20.56 -7.61
CA ILE A 250 -21.00 -20.02 -8.60
C ILE A 250 -20.55 -18.63 -8.17
N ILE A 251 -19.23 -18.41 -8.16
CA ILE A 251 -18.65 -17.06 -8.11
C ILE A 251 -18.80 -16.44 -9.49
N LYS A 252 -19.56 -15.35 -9.58
CA LYS A 252 -19.83 -14.65 -10.83
C LYS A 252 -18.67 -13.74 -11.23
N VAL A 253 -18.14 -13.02 -10.26
CA VAL A 253 -16.94 -12.17 -10.41
C VAL A 253 -16.14 -12.23 -9.12
N SER A 254 -14.81 -12.28 -9.26
CA SER A 254 -13.86 -12.24 -8.16
C SER A 254 -12.90 -11.08 -8.38
N PHE A 255 -12.80 -10.20 -7.39
CA PHE A 255 -11.84 -9.11 -7.37
C PHE A 255 -10.72 -9.48 -6.40
N LYS A 256 -9.57 -9.85 -6.97
CA LYS A 256 -8.35 -10.09 -6.21
C LYS A 256 -7.61 -8.76 -6.00
N GLN A 257 -6.81 -8.67 -4.95
CA GLN A 257 -6.08 -7.46 -4.58
C GLN A 257 -6.99 -6.24 -4.35
N ALA A 258 -8.25 -6.46 -3.93
CA ALA A 258 -9.17 -5.39 -3.62
C ALA A 258 -8.55 -4.42 -2.60
N GLY A 259 -8.80 -3.13 -2.77
CA GLY A 259 -8.29 -2.10 -1.86
C GLY A 259 -9.26 -1.86 -0.71
N LEU A 260 -8.74 -1.29 0.38
CA LEU A 260 -9.51 -0.81 1.53
C LEU A 260 -9.10 0.63 1.88
N LEU A 261 -10.04 1.55 1.82
CA LEU A 261 -9.89 2.93 2.28
C LEU A 261 -10.96 3.25 3.32
N GLY A 262 -10.55 3.42 4.57
CA GLY A 262 -11.49 3.57 5.68
C GLY A 262 -12.39 2.34 5.80
N ASN A 263 -13.67 2.52 5.52
CA ASN A 263 -14.66 1.44 5.48
C ASN A 263 -15.07 1.02 4.07
N THR A 264 -14.37 1.52 3.05
CA THR A 264 -14.72 1.29 1.64
C THR A 264 -13.77 0.28 1.02
N PHE A 265 -14.32 -0.84 0.56
CA PHE A 265 -13.65 -1.80 -0.32
C PHE A 265 -13.85 -1.42 -1.77
N PHE A 266 -12.84 -1.62 -2.62
CA PHE A 266 -12.92 -1.28 -4.04
C PHE A 266 -12.04 -2.16 -4.92
N SER A 267 -12.34 -2.20 -6.22
CA SER A 267 -11.45 -2.81 -7.22
C SER A 267 -10.16 -2.01 -7.34
N ASN A 268 -9.04 -2.60 -6.93
CA ASN A 268 -7.74 -1.93 -7.01
C ASN A 268 -7.22 -1.91 -8.46
N GLU A 269 -7.32 -3.04 -9.16
CA GLU A 269 -7.05 -3.06 -10.60
C GLU A 269 -8.29 -2.58 -11.35
N ASP A 270 -8.22 -1.32 -11.77
CA ASP A 270 -9.13 -0.71 -12.73
C ASP A 270 -8.32 -0.05 -13.85
N VAL A 271 -8.03 -0.81 -14.90
CA VAL A 271 -7.18 -0.36 -16.01
C VAL A 271 -7.99 0.40 -17.06
N TYR A 272 -9.33 0.36 -17.01
CA TYR A 272 -10.17 0.87 -18.11
C TYR A 272 -11.51 1.51 -17.74
N ASN A 273 -11.88 1.67 -16.46
CA ASN A 273 -13.08 2.43 -16.12
C ASN A 273 -12.69 3.85 -15.70
N ASN A 274 -13.33 4.82 -16.35
CA ASN A 274 -13.41 6.18 -15.84
C ASN A 274 -14.81 6.37 -15.27
N ASP A 275 -14.91 7.01 -14.09
CA ASP A 275 -16.19 7.40 -13.48
C ASP A 275 -17.07 8.27 -14.41
N ASN A 276 -16.48 8.83 -15.47
CA ASN A 276 -17.13 9.66 -16.48
C ASN A 276 -17.67 8.84 -17.67
N ASN A 277 -18.61 7.91 -17.43
CA ASN A 277 -19.55 7.31 -18.41
C ASN A 277 -19.03 6.81 -19.78
N GLN A 278 -17.73 6.80 -20.06
CA GLN A 278 -17.16 6.32 -21.31
C GLN A 278 -16.70 4.89 -21.08
N GLU A 279 -17.60 3.97 -21.43
CA GLU A 279 -17.43 2.52 -21.55
C GLU A 279 -16.72 1.82 -20.39
N ILE A 280 -17.50 1.15 -19.55
CA ILE A 280 -16.97 0.18 -18.57
C ILE A 280 -16.40 -1.01 -19.35
N GLN A 281 -15.09 -1.08 -19.56
CA GLN A 281 -14.47 -2.21 -20.29
C GLN A 281 -14.14 -3.38 -19.37
N SER A 282 -13.95 -3.13 -18.06
CA SER A 282 -13.64 -4.17 -17.06
C SER A 282 -14.61 -4.07 -15.88
N PRO A 283 -15.02 -5.20 -15.26
CA PRO A 283 -15.84 -5.12 -14.06
C PRO A 283 -15.16 -4.28 -12.97
N PHE A 284 -15.95 -3.52 -12.22
CA PHE A 284 -15.49 -2.74 -11.07
C PHE A 284 -16.51 -2.82 -9.95
N PHE A 285 -16.07 -2.69 -8.70
CA PHE A 285 -16.96 -2.49 -7.57
C PHE A 285 -16.41 -1.47 -6.58
N LYS A 286 -17.33 -0.87 -5.83
CA LYS A 286 -17.05 -0.12 -4.61
C LYS A 286 -18.12 -0.44 -3.59
N MET A 287 -17.72 -0.75 -2.36
CA MET A 287 -18.61 -1.15 -1.28
C MET A 287 -18.18 -0.53 0.04
N GLU A 288 -19.05 0.22 0.67
CA GLU A 288 -18.86 0.77 2.00
C GLU A 288 -19.51 -0.15 3.04
N LEU A 289 -18.77 -0.48 4.10
CA LEU A 289 -19.25 -1.23 5.26
C LEU A 289 -19.55 -0.28 6.42
N ASP A 290 -20.81 -0.21 6.80
CA ASP A 290 -21.16 0.33 8.11
C ASP A 290 -20.82 -0.71 9.18
N ARG A 291 -19.80 -0.41 9.99
CA ARG A 291 -19.32 -1.32 11.03
C ARG A 291 -20.25 -1.39 12.23
N GLU A 292 -21.10 -0.40 12.45
CA GLU A 292 -22.07 -0.38 13.55
C GLU A 292 -23.28 -1.24 13.18
N THR A 293 -23.89 -0.96 12.04
CA THR A 293 -25.11 -1.65 11.60
C THR A 293 -24.82 -2.98 10.89
N LYS A 294 -23.56 -3.26 10.56
CA LYS A 294 -23.13 -4.42 9.75
C LYS A 294 -23.82 -4.48 8.39
N THR A 295 -24.15 -3.32 7.85
CA THR A 295 -24.74 -3.17 6.52
C THR A 295 -23.67 -2.78 5.51
N VAL A 296 -23.90 -3.16 4.26
CA VAL A 296 -23.06 -2.76 3.15
C VAL A 296 -23.90 -2.02 2.13
N LYS A 297 -23.33 -0.99 1.52
CA LYS A 297 -23.91 -0.27 0.39
C LYS A 297 -22.82 -0.02 -0.64
N GLY A 298 -23.15 -0.08 -1.91
CA GLY A 298 -22.14 0.03 -2.94
C GLY A 298 -22.69 0.01 -4.34
N TYR A 299 -21.79 -0.16 -5.29
CA TYR A 299 -22.13 -0.42 -6.67
C TYR A 299 -21.19 -1.44 -7.30
N PHE A 300 -21.74 -2.14 -8.28
CA PHE A 300 -21.03 -3.06 -9.14
C PHE A 300 -21.29 -2.65 -10.59
N ALA A 301 -20.22 -2.57 -11.37
CA ALA A 301 -20.26 -2.06 -12.72
C ALA A 301 -19.73 -3.13 -13.69
N THR A 302 -20.42 -3.30 -14.82
CA THR A 302 -19.98 -4.19 -15.92
C THR A 302 -20.26 -3.54 -17.26
N ALA A 303 -19.53 -3.96 -18.30
CA ALA A 303 -19.77 -3.51 -19.67
C ALA A 303 -21.23 -3.71 -20.11
N ARG A 304 -21.82 -4.87 -19.75
CA ARG A 304 -23.15 -5.27 -20.23
C ARG A 304 -24.30 -4.55 -19.54
N TYR A 305 -24.20 -4.33 -18.24
CA TYR A 305 -25.32 -3.85 -17.43
C TYR A 305 -25.09 -2.44 -16.85
N GLY A 306 -23.98 -1.81 -17.20
CA GLY A 306 -23.57 -0.54 -16.61
C GLY A 306 -23.32 -0.66 -15.11
N LYS A 307 -23.47 0.47 -14.41
CA LYS A 307 -23.37 0.60 -12.96
C LYS A 307 -24.71 0.29 -12.30
N SER A 308 -24.71 -0.62 -11.34
CA SER A 308 -25.87 -1.04 -10.54
C SER A 308 -25.56 -0.87 -9.07
N THR A 309 -26.44 -0.24 -8.30
CA THR A 309 -26.23 -0.08 -6.87
C THR A 309 -26.76 -1.29 -6.11
N PHE A 310 -26.18 -1.58 -4.95
CA PHE A 310 -26.64 -2.64 -4.09
C PHE A 310 -26.57 -2.25 -2.61
N THR A 311 -27.45 -2.87 -1.84
CA THR A 311 -27.43 -2.84 -0.37
C THR A 311 -27.44 -4.25 0.17
N GLY A 312 -26.90 -4.44 1.36
CA GLY A 312 -26.88 -5.74 1.99
C GLY A 312 -26.61 -5.71 3.48
N THR A 313 -26.69 -6.89 4.09
CA THR A 313 -26.48 -7.11 5.52
C THR A 313 -25.54 -8.29 5.74
N LEU A 314 -24.66 -8.18 6.72
CA LEU A 314 -23.79 -9.28 7.13
C LEU A 314 -24.62 -10.47 7.62
N ALA A 315 -24.54 -11.59 6.91
CA ALA A 315 -25.23 -12.82 7.26
C ALA A 315 -24.39 -13.73 8.14
N GLN A 316 -23.08 -13.81 7.88
CA GLN A 316 -22.13 -14.64 8.63
C GLN A 316 -20.76 -13.95 8.66
N SER A 317 -19.99 -14.10 9.75
CA SER A 317 -18.67 -13.47 9.89
C SER A 317 -17.71 -14.31 10.72
N ASN A 318 -16.42 -14.17 10.36
CA ASN A 318 -15.26 -14.74 11.04
C ASN A 318 -14.80 -13.96 12.29
N ILE A 319 -15.45 -12.84 12.61
CA ILE A 319 -15.07 -11.97 13.74
C ILE A 319 -14.98 -12.73 15.07
N SER A 320 -15.82 -13.74 15.29
CA SER A 320 -15.90 -14.44 16.57
C SER A 320 -14.63 -15.22 16.91
N VAL A 321 -13.79 -15.55 15.92
CA VAL A 321 -12.50 -16.23 16.14
C VAL A 321 -11.48 -15.29 16.78
N TYR A 322 -11.53 -14.00 16.44
CA TYR A 322 -10.60 -12.97 16.92
C TYR A 322 -10.89 -12.52 18.35
N GLY A 323 -12.09 -12.78 18.88
CA GLY A 323 -12.48 -12.45 20.26
C GLY A 323 -12.27 -13.58 21.27
N GLN A 324 -11.65 -14.69 20.88
CA GLN A 324 -11.41 -15.84 21.75
C GLN A 324 -10.12 -15.67 22.56
N ALA A 325 -10.04 -16.33 23.72
CA ALA A 325 -8.80 -16.46 24.48
C ALA A 325 -7.85 -17.44 23.76
N ASN A 326 -7.10 -16.90 22.80
CA ASN A 326 -6.13 -17.64 22.00
C ASN A 326 -4.74 -17.58 22.64
N VAL A 327 -3.92 -18.60 22.38
CA VAL A 327 -2.52 -18.67 22.80
C VAL A 327 -1.67 -17.79 21.89
N GLU A 328 -1.04 -16.77 22.47
CA GLU A 328 -0.14 -15.85 21.77
C GLU A 328 1.30 -16.37 21.74
N GLY A 329 2.16 -15.74 20.94
CA GLY A 329 3.60 -16.05 20.87
C GLY A 329 3.93 -17.38 20.16
N LEU A 330 2.97 -17.94 19.44
CA LEU A 330 3.14 -19.20 18.72
C LEU A 330 4.02 -19.05 17.47
N SER A 331 4.67 -20.16 17.10
CA SER A 331 5.27 -20.40 15.80
C SER A 331 4.50 -21.47 15.02
N ILE A 332 4.50 -21.40 13.69
CA ILE A 332 3.79 -22.38 12.85
C ILE A 332 4.37 -23.80 13.05
N ASP A 333 5.67 -23.92 13.34
CA ASP A 333 6.32 -25.21 13.61
C ASP A 333 5.67 -25.98 14.77
N GLN A 334 5.12 -25.30 15.77
CA GLN A 334 4.39 -25.93 16.87
C GLN A 334 3.01 -26.49 16.46
N LEU A 335 2.51 -26.09 15.28
CA LEU A 335 1.21 -26.49 14.74
C LEU A 335 1.34 -27.54 13.63
N VAL A 336 2.56 -27.84 13.16
CA VAL A 336 2.81 -28.87 12.14
C VAL A 336 2.39 -30.24 12.65
N GLY A 337 1.66 -30.98 11.82
CA GLY A 337 1.17 -32.31 12.18
C GLY A 337 -0.23 -32.59 11.66
N LYS A 338 -0.88 -33.57 12.28
CA LYS A 338 -2.25 -34.00 11.97
C LYS A 338 -3.11 -33.80 13.21
N HIS A 339 -4.22 -33.11 13.03
CA HIS A 339 -5.12 -32.70 14.11
C HIS A 339 -6.55 -33.09 13.78
N ALA A 340 -7.20 -33.82 14.68
CA ALA A 340 -8.60 -34.19 14.52
C ALA A 340 -9.50 -32.96 14.75
N VAL A 341 -10.33 -32.64 13.77
CA VAL A 341 -11.25 -31.50 13.82
C VAL A 341 -12.64 -31.90 13.32
N ASN A 342 -13.65 -31.17 13.76
CA ASN A 342 -15.00 -31.23 13.21
C ASN A 342 -15.28 -29.93 12.46
N VAL A 343 -15.69 -30.01 11.20
CA VAL A 343 -16.00 -28.87 10.33
C VAL A 343 -17.48 -28.94 9.97
N GLY A 344 -18.31 -28.08 10.56
CA GLY A 344 -19.75 -28.03 10.28
C GLY A 344 -20.47 -29.35 10.48
N GLY A 345 -20.05 -30.16 11.47
CA GLY A 345 -20.60 -31.50 11.73
C GLY A 345 -19.85 -32.65 11.05
N TYR A 346 -18.91 -32.36 10.14
CA TYR A 346 -18.12 -33.39 9.46
C TYR A 346 -16.78 -33.63 10.14
N ASP A 347 -16.47 -34.89 10.38
CA ASP A 347 -15.18 -35.30 10.94
C ASP A 347 -14.10 -35.22 9.87
N MET A 348 -13.04 -34.47 10.16
CA MET A 348 -11.91 -34.23 9.28
C MET A 348 -10.60 -34.26 10.05
N THR A 349 -9.51 -34.45 9.31
CA THR A 349 -8.14 -34.28 9.80
C THR A 349 -7.58 -33.02 9.16
N LEU A 350 -7.22 -32.04 9.99
CA LEU A 350 -6.40 -30.91 9.59
C LEU A 350 -4.94 -31.36 9.54
N VAL A 351 -4.32 -31.25 8.38
CA VAL A 351 -2.90 -31.52 8.17
C VAL A 351 -2.21 -30.18 7.93
N ILE A 352 -1.13 -29.90 8.65
CA ILE A 352 -0.27 -28.73 8.43
C ILE A 352 1.15 -29.24 8.23
N GLY A 353 1.82 -28.81 7.16
CA GLY A 353 3.15 -29.28 6.79
C GLY A 353 3.99 -28.21 6.10
N LYS A 354 5.29 -28.45 6.00
CA LYS A 354 6.20 -27.63 5.18
C LYS A 354 6.12 -28.10 3.73
N ARG A 355 6.14 -27.16 2.80
CA ARG A 355 6.19 -27.47 1.36
C ARG A 355 7.50 -28.18 1.05
N ALA A 356 7.43 -29.20 0.19
CA ALA A 356 8.59 -30.04 -0.11
C ALA A 356 9.68 -29.30 -0.90
N ASP A 357 9.26 -28.43 -1.82
CA ASP A 357 10.08 -27.62 -2.72
C ASP A 357 10.55 -26.30 -2.07
N ASP A 358 9.82 -25.80 -1.05
CA ASP A 358 10.19 -24.61 -0.31
C ASP A 358 9.84 -24.76 1.18
N ARG A 359 10.84 -25.20 1.96
CA ARG A 359 10.72 -25.42 3.40
C ARG A 359 10.49 -24.15 4.22
N SER A 360 10.56 -22.96 3.60
CA SER A 360 10.18 -21.70 4.25
C SER A 360 8.66 -21.45 4.23
N THR A 361 7.92 -22.22 3.42
CA THR A 361 6.46 -22.10 3.28
C THR A 361 5.73 -23.29 3.89
N TYR A 362 4.55 -23.01 4.43
CA TYR A 362 3.66 -24.00 5.02
C TYR A 362 2.41 -24.15 4.17
N GLU A 363 1.97 -25.39 4.02
CA GLU A 363 0.72 -25.78 3.38
C GLU A 363 -0.16 -26.54 4.38
N GLY A 364 -1.43 -26.67 4.04
CA GLY A 364 -2.34 -27.46 4.86
C GLY A 364 -3.45 -28.11 4.07
N ALA A 365 -4.15 -29.04 4.70
CA ALA A 365 -5.28 -29.72 4.10
C ALA A 365 -6.32 -30.10 5.14
N LEU A 366 -7.60 -30.05 4.76
CA LEU A 366 -8.67 -30.76 5.47
C LEU A 366 -8.97 -32.05 4.70
N VAL A 367 -8.88 -33.19 5.38
CA VAL A 367 -9.00 -34.52 4.77
C VAL A 367 -9.99 -35.38 5.52
N ASN A 368 -10.86 -36.07 4.81
CA ASN A 368 -11.56 -37.25 5.30
C ASN A 368 -11.69 -38.30 4.18
N GLN A 369 -12.47 -39.36 4.41
CA GLN A 369 -12.64 -40.45 3.42
C GLN A 369 -13.29 -39.99 2.10
N ASN A 370 -14.02 -38.86 2.10
CA ASN A 370 -14.86 -38.42 0.99
C ASN A 370 -14.40 -37.09 0.37
N ALA A 371 -13.49 -36.36 1.02
CA ALA A 371 -13.12 -35.01 0.63
C ALA A 371 -11.66 -34.69 0.98
N LEU A 372 -11.02 -33.96 0.08
CA LEU A 372 -9.73 -33.31 0.26
C LEU A 372 -9.88 -31.83 -0.11
N ILE A 373 -9.57 -30.94 0.83
CA ILE A 373 -9.49 -29.50 0.61
C ILE A 373 -8.06 -29.08 0.90
N SER A 374 -7.30 -28.75 -0.15
CA SER A 374 -5.92 -28.30 -0.03
C SER A 374 -5.85 -26.78 0.07
N PHE A 375 -4.98 -26.30 0.95
CA PHE A 375 -4.66 -24.90 1.14
C PHE A 375 -3.21 -24.68 0.77
N SER A 376 -2.97 -23.76 -0.17
CA SER A 376 -1.63 -23.51 -0.72
C SER A 376 -0.73 -22.71 0.21
N LYS A 377 -1.30 -22.09 1.25
CA LYS A 377 -0.54 -21.29 2.22
C LYS A 377 -1.20 -21.32 3.58
N VAL A 378 -0.36 -21.42 4.61
CA VAL A 378 -0.70 -21.28 6.02
C VAL A 378 0.03 -20.05 6.57
N SER A 379 -0.69 -19.15 7.21
CA SER A 379 -0.14 -17.98 7.91
C SER A 379 -0.58 -17.98 9.38
N LEU A 380 0.24 -17.37 10.24
CA LEU A 380 -0.01 -17.25 11.67
C LEU A 380 0.17 -15.80 12.09
N ASP A 381 -0.86 -15.21 12.69
CA ASP A 381 -0.74 -14.02 13.51
C ASP A 381 -0.36 -14.46 14.93
N SER A 382 0.95 -14.50 15.20
CA SER A 382 1.47 -14.96 16.49
C SER A 382 1.05 -14.05 17.65
N SER A 383 0.77 -12.76 17.37
CA SER A 383 0.29 -11.82 18.37
C SER A 383 -1.15 -12.08 18.81
N LYS A 384 -1.91 -12.85 18.04
CA LYS A 384 -3.32 -13.18 18.32
C LYS A 384 -3.60 -14.68 18.44
N GLY A 385 -2.61 -15.54 18.16
CA GLY A 385 -2.79 -16.99 18.12
C GLY A 385 -3.73 -17.46 17.01
N ILE A 386 -3.80 -16.75 15.88
CA ILE A 386 -4.74 -17.04 14.79
C ILE A 386 -4.01 -17.59 13.58
N ILE A 387 -4.39 -18.79 13.16
CA ILE A 387 -3.93 -19.42 11.93
C ILE A 387 -4.95 -19.21 10.80
N SER A 388 -4.47 -18.82 9.63
CA SER A 388 -5.28 -18.66 8.42
C SER A 388 -4.72 -19.55 7.31
N LEU A 389 -5.60 -20.33 6.68
CA LEU A 389 -5.28 -21.17 5.54
C LEU A 389 -6.18 -20.78 4.37
N VAL A 390 -5.57 -20.45 3.22
CA VAL A 390 -6.29 -20.01 2.02
C VAL A 390 -5.95 -20.95 0.87
N ASP A 391 -6.98 -21.34 0.10
CA ASP A 391 -6.78 -22.19 -1.08
C ASP A 391 -6.18 -21.40 -2.26
N SER A 392 -5.65 -22.12 -3.24
CA SER A 392 -4.95 -21.49 -4.38
C SER A 392 -5.86 -20.67 -5.28
N LYS A 393 -7.18 -20.85 -5.17
CA LYS A 393 -8.18 -20.13 -5.95
C LYS A 393 -8.73 -18.90 -5.23
N ASN A 394 -8.44 -18.75 -3.93
CA ASN A 394 -9.04 -17.77 -3.03
C ASN A 394 -10.58 -17.88 -2.97
N GLU A 395 -11.06 -19.11 -2.99
CA GLU A 395 -12.48 -19.44 -2.85
C GLU A 395 -12.78 -20.03 -1.48
N ARG A 396 -11.75 -20.49 -0.75
CA ARG A 396 -11.90 -21.14 0.55
C ARG A 396 -10.87 -20.60 1.52
N LYS A 397 -11.32 -20.26 2.73
CA LYS A 397 -10.46 -19.86 3.84
C LYS A 397 -10.86 -20.61 5.11
N LEU A 398 -9.85 -21.08 5.83
CA LEU A 398 -9.98 -21.63 7.17
C LEU A 398 -9.29 -20.66 8.13
N THR A 399 -10.03 -20.11 9.08
CA THR A 399 -9.52 -19.22 10.13
C THR A 399 -9.71 -19.90 11.47
N LEU A 400 -8.63 -20.19 12.19
CA LEU A 400 -8.68 -20.88 13.49
C LEU A 400 -7.92 -20.09 14.54
N GLY A 401 -8.49 -19.97 15.74
CA GLY A 401 -7.77 -19.61 16.95
C GLY A 401 -7.21 -20.87 17.61
N VAL A 402 -5.96 -20.79 18.09
CA VAL A 402 -5.34 -21.85 18.90
C VAL A 402 -5.64 -21.55 20.36
N THR A 403 -6.47 -22.36 21.01
CA THR A 403 -6.94 -22.08 22.38
C THR A 403 -6.15 -22.80 23.46
N ASP A 404 -5.37 -23.83 23.12
CA ASP A 404 -4.49 -24.57 24.03
C ASP A 404 -3.38 -25.26 23.23
N ILE A 405 -2.20 -25.43 23.85
CA ILE A 405 -1.03 -26.15 23.32
C ILE A 405 -0.39 -27.12 24.33
N SER A 406 -0.96 -27.26 25.54
CA SER A 406 -0.33 -27.95 26.68
C SER A 406 -0.08 -29.43 26.41
N ASN A 407 -0.98 -30.09 25.66
CA ASN A 407 -0.85 -31.49 25.24
C ASN A 407 -0.81 -31.61 23.70
N ALA A 408 -1.84 -31.08 23.05
CA ALA A 408 -1.97 -31.00 21.61
C ALA A 408 -2.67 -29.69 21.23
N PRO A 409 -2.41 -29.11 20.06
CA PRO A 409 -3.08 -27.90 19.61
C PRO A 409 -4.61 -28.08 19.56
N VAL A 410 -5.32 -27.23 20.30
CA VAL A 410 -6.78 -27.16 20.27
C VAL A 410 -7.19 -25.98 19.40
N PHE A 411 -7.93 -26.25 18.33
CA PHE A 411 -8.40 -25.27 17.36
C PHE A 411 -9.87 -24.96 17.57
N LYS A 412 -10.24 -23.69 17.46
CA LYS A 412 -11.63 -23.24 17.31
C LYS A 412 -11.68 -22.18 16.23
N GLY A 413 -12.62 -22.27 15.32
CA GLY A 413 -12.68 -21.30 14.24
C GLY A 413 -13.76 -21.57 13.23
N GLN A 414 -13.49 -21.16 12.00
CA GLN A 414 -14.47 -21.11 10.94
C GLN A 414 -13.86 -21.42 9.57
N PHE A 415 -14.64 -22.13 8.75
CA PHE A 415 -14.33 -22.45 7.37
C PHE A 415 -15.31 -21.71 6.44
N LEU A 416 -14.80 -20.76 5.67
CA LEU A 416 -15.53 -20.03 4.64
C LEU A 416 -15.40 -20.75 3.29
N ASN A 417 -16.53 -20.99 2.65
CA ASN A 417 -16.62 -21.46 1.27
C ASN A 417 -17.35 -20.40 0.44
N ALA A 418 -16.59 -19.70 -0.41
CA ALA A 418 -17.08 -18.57 -1.17
C ALA A 418 -18.14 -18.98 -2.20
N ALA A 419 -17.90 -20.04 -2.96
CA ALA A 419 -18.85 -20.53 -3.96
C ALA A 419 -20.22 -20.85 -3.34
N GLN A 420 -20.24 -21.36 -2.10
CA GLN A 420 -21.48 -21.68 -1.37
C GLN A 420 -22.05 -20.51 -0.57
N ALA A 421 -21.34 -19.38 -0.49
CA ALA A 421 -21.66 -18.26 0.40
C ALA A 421 -21.96 -18.71 1.83
N LYS A 422 -21.10 -19.58 2.37
CA LYS A 422 -21.33 -20.23 3.66
C LYS A 422 -20.08 -20.26 4.53
N ILE A 423 -20.28 -20.00 5.82
CA ILE A 423 -19.32 -20.20 6.89
C ILE A 423 -19.77 -21.38 7.76
N LEU A 424 -18.85 -22.30 8.04
CA LEU A 424 -19.02 -23.47 8.90
C LEU A 424 -18.13 -23.35 10.13
N ASN A 425 -18.64 -23.70 11.31
CA ASN A 425 -17.82 -23.75 12.53
C ASN A 425 -16.80 -24.88 12.46
N VAL A 426 -15.65 -24.67 13.08
CA VAL A 426 -14.56 -25.64 13.20
C VAL A 426 -14.15 -25.75 14.65
N GLN A 427 -13.95 -26.98 15.14
CA GLN A 427 -13.48 -27.25 16.50
C GLN A 427 -12.63 -28.51 16.54
N SER A 428 -11.57 -28.53 17.36
CA SER A 428 -10.84 -29.76 17.68
C SER A 428 -11.76 -30.78 18.35
N LYS A 429 -11.40 -32.06 18.18
CA LYS A 429 -12.06 -33.19 18.83
C LYS A 429 -11.39 -33.62 20.11
#